data_AF-A0A3B9J4M0-F1
#
_entry.id   AF-A0A3B9J4M0-F1
#
_cell.length_a   1.000
_cell.length_b   1.000
_cell.length_c   1.000
_cell.angle_alpha   90.00
_cell.angle_beta   90.00
_cell.angle_gamma   90.00
#
_symmetry.space_group_name_H-M   'P 1'
#
loop_
_entity.id
_entity.type
_entity.pdbx_description
1 polymer ?
#
loop_
_entity_poly.entity_id
_entity_poly.type
_entity_poly.pdbx_seq_one_letter_code
_entity_poly.pdbx_strand_id
1 'polypeptide(L)'
;MRGYDATSLDDLAADLGITKQAILYHYSSKEAFLKATIELAVNELGSALSGAANPQARGFERIEDLVRATFSLAARRPEVLGLVRL
;
A
#
# COMPACT_ATOMS: atom_id res chain seq x y z
N MET A 1 -11.65 1.96 10.98
CA MET A 1 -10.87 0.86 10.37
C MET A 1 -11.20 -0.42 11.10
N ARG A 2 -11.87 -1.37 10.44
CA ARG A 2 -11.96 -2.75 10.95
C ARG A 2 -10.61 -3.40 10.64
N GLY A 3 -9.93 -3.93 11.67
CA GLY A 3 -8.63 -4.58 11.51
C GLY A 3 -8.74 -5.85 10.67
N TYR A 4 -7.60 -6.45 10.30
CA TYR A 4 -7.52 -7.69 9.52
C TYR A 4 -8.49 -8.77 10.02
N ASP A 5 -8.61 -8.95 11.33
CA ASP A 5 -9.50 -9.97 11.94
C ASP A 5 -10.99 -9.63 11.78
N ALA A 6 -11.34 -8.35 11.72
CA ALA A 6 -12.72 -7.87 11.63
C ALA A 6 -13.22 -7.67 10.18
N THR A 7 -12.35 -7.87 9.19
CA THR A 7 -12.70 -7.78 7.75
C THR A 7 -12.60 -9.17 7.13
N SER A 8 -13.72 -9.76 6.71
CA SER A 8 -13.73 -11.07 6.05
C SER A 8 -13.52 -10.95 4.55
N LEU A 9 -13.12 -12.05 3.90
CA LEU A 9 -13.10 -12.11 2.42
C LEU A 9 -14.50 -11.96 1.82
N ASP A 10 -15.56 -12.28 2.58
CA ASP A 10 -16.94 -12.08 2.17
C ASP A 10 -17.31 -10.58 2.15
N ASP A 11 -16.88 -9.82 3.16
CA ASP A 11 -17.07 -8.37 3.20
C ASP A 11 -16.33 -7.67 2.04
N LEU A 12 -15.09 -8.11 1.77
CA LEU A 12 -14.28 -7.61 0.66
C LEU A 12 -14.90 -7.93 -0.71
N ALA A 13 -15.39 -9.16 -0.89
CA ALA A 13 -16.03 -9.57 -2.13
C ALA A 13 -17.30 -8.74 -2.40
N ALA A 14 -18.10 -8.49 -1.35
CA ALA A 14 -19.29 -7.65 -1.44
C ALA A 14 -18.95 -6.20 -1.84
N ASP A 15 -17.91 -5.61 -1.25
CA ASP A 15 -17.47 -4.24 -1.56
C ASP A 15 -16.90 -4.12 -2.99
N LEU A 16 -16.17 -5.14 -3.44
CA LEU A 16 -15.60 -5.21 -4.79
C LEU A 16 -16.59 -5.64 -5.88
N GLY A 17 -17.82 -6.05 -5.51
CA GLY A 17 -18.82 -6.55 -6.46
C GLY A 17 -18.44 -7.89 -7.13
N ILE A 18 -17.59 -8.69 -6.48
CA ILE A 18 -17.13 -10.00 -6.97
C ILE A 18 -17.53 -11.12 -6.01
N THR A 19 -17.29 -12.37 -6.39
CA THR A 19 -17.50 -13.51 -5.48
C THR A 19 -16.24 -13.80 -4.66
N LYS A 20 -16.41 -14.34 -3.45
CA LYS A 20 -15.29 -14.83 -2.64
C LYS A 20 -14.45 -15.88 -3.38
N GLN A 21 -15.09 -16.76 -4.16
CA GLN A 21 -14.42 -17.73 -5.00
C GLN A 21 -13.52 -17.08 -6.07
N ALA A 22 -13.90 -15.92 -6.62
CA ALA A 22 -13.04 -15.19 -7.54
C ALA A 22 -11.76 -14.70 -6.84
N ILE A 23 -11.86 -14.20 -5.61
CA ILE A 23 -10.68 -13.84 -4.81
C ILE A 23 -9.83 -15.09 -4.52
N LEU A 24 -10.45 -16.18 -4.06
CA LEU A 24 -9.75 -17.42 -3.71
C LEU A 24 -9.12 -18.14 -4.91
N TYR A 25 -9.65 -17.89 -6.12
CA TYR A 25 -9.04 -18.38 -7.35
C TYR A 25 -7.67 -17.72 -7.61
N HIS A 26 -7.56 -16.42 -7.30
CA HIS A 26 -6.30 -15.68 -7.45
C HIS A 26 -5.37 -15.80 -6.23
N TYR A 27 -5.93 -15.99 -5.04
CA TYR A 27 -5.20 -16.02 -3.78
C TYR A 27 -5.61 -17.23 -2.94
N SER A 28 -4.66 -18.12 -2.67
CA SER A 28 -4.91 -19.39 -1.99
C SER A 28 -5.47 -19.27 -0.56
N SER A 29 -5.34 -18.12 0.09
CA SER A 29 -5.92 -17.84 1.41
C SER A 29 -6.12 -16.34 1.66
N LYS A 30 -6.77 -16.01 2.78
CA LYS A 30 -6.91 -14.63 3.28
C LYS A 30 -5.55 -14.00 3.59
N GLU A 31 -4.62 -14.78 4.12
CA GLU A 31 -3.25 -14.37 4.41
C GLU A 31 -2.48 -14.10 3.10
N ALA A 32 -2.65 -14.95 2.09
CA ALA A 32 -2.03 -14.74 0.77
C ALA A 32 -2.55 -13.47 0.10
N PHE A 33 -3.87 -13.22 0.18
CA PHE A 33 -4.48 -11.99 -0.30
C PHE A 33 -3.96 -10.75 0.43
N LEU A 34 -3.90 -10.80 1.77
CA LEU A 34 -3.32 -9.71 2.57
C LEU A 34 -1.87 -9.45 2.18
N LYS A 35 -1.05 -10.50 2.06
CA LYS A 35 0.36 -10.38 1.68
C LYS A 35 0.51 -9.68 0.33
N ALA A 36 -0.26 -10.10 -0.68
CA ALA A 36 -0.26 -9.47 -1.98
C ALA A 36 -0.71 -8.00 -1.93
N THR A 37 -1.69 -7.69 -1.09
CA THR A 37 -2.16 -6.30 -0.89
C THR A 37 -1.09 -5.43 -0.26
N ILE A 38 -0.37 -5.96 0.76
CA ILE A 38 0.75 -5.26 1.39
C ILE A 38 1.89 -5.06 0.39
N GLU A 39 2.25 -6.09 -0.38
CA GLU A 39 3.29 -6.00 -1.41
C GLU A 39 2.96 -4.94 -2.48
N LEU A 40 1.71 -4.91 -2.95
CA LEU A 40 1.25 -3.86 -3.87
C LEU A 40 1.44 -2.48 -3.25
N ALA A 41 1.02 -2.28 -2.01
CA ALA A 41 1.13 -0.99 -1.37
C ALA A 41 2.58 -0.57 -1.10
N VAL A 42 3.46 -1.50 -0.71
CA VAL A 42 4.91 -1.25 -0.59
C VAL A 42 5.53 -0.86 -1.93
N ASN A 43 5.14 -1.53 -3.01
CA ASN A 43 5.61 -1.20 -4.35
C ASN A 43 5.14 0.18 -4.81
N GLU A 44 3.88 0.54 -4.56
CA GLU A 44 3.36 1.89 -4.84
C GLU A 44 4.10 2.96 -4.04
N LEU A 45 4.38 2.70 -2.76
CA LEU A 45 5.18 3.59 -1.91
C LEU A 45 6.58 3.78 -2.51
N GLY A 46 7.27 2.68 -2.84
CA GLY A 46 8.60 2.72 -3.45
C GLY A 46 8.63 3.47 -4.78
N SER A 47 7.62 3.27 -5.62
CA SER A 47 7.47 3.97 -6.91
C SER A 47 7.25 5.47 -6.73
N ALA A 48 6.35 5.87 -5.82
CA ALA A 48 6.08 7.27 -5.54
C ALA A 48 7.31 8.01 -5.01
N LEU A 49 8.07 7.37 -4.10
CA LEU A 49 9.31 7.93 -3.57
C LEU A 49 10.40 8.04 -4.65
N SER A 50 10.52 7.02 -5.50
CA SER A 50 11.51 7.01 -6.58
C SER A 50 11.19 8.03 -7.68
N GLY A 51 9.91 8.23 -8.00
CA GLY A 51 9.46 9.21 -9.00
C GLY A 51 9.57 10.67 -8.53
N ALA A 52 9.60 10.91 -7.22
CA ALA A 52 9.73 12.25 -6.65
C ALA A 52 11.19 12.70 -6.45
N ALA A 53 12.15 11.77 -6.45
CA ALA A 53 13.55 12.08 -6.30
C ALA A 53 14.15 12.62 -7.61
N ASN A 54 14.84 13.77 -7.55
CA ASN A 54 15.62 14.23 -8.70
C ASN A 54 16.81 13.30 -8.93
N PRO A 55 16.95 12.64 -10.11
CA PRO A 55 18.06 11.72 -10.37
C PRO A 55 19.44 12.38 -10.33
N GLN A 56 19.49 13.70 -10.48
CA GLN A 56 20.73 14.48 -10.48
C GLN A 56 21.07 15.10 -9.12
N ALA A 57 20.15 15.07 -8.15
CA ALA A 57 20.40 15.58 -6.81
C ALA A 57 21.52 14.79 -6.12
N ARG A 58 22.31 15.46 -5.28
CA ARG A 58 23.43 14.83 -4.55
C ARG A 58 23.41 15.22 -3.08
N GLY A 59 24.00 14.37 -2.24
CA GLY A 59 24.14 14.64 -0.81
C GLY A 59 22.80 14.94 -0.13
N PHE A 60 22.72 16.09 0.55
CA PHE A 60 21.55 16.51 1.32
C PHE A 60 20.31 16.79 0.46
N GLU A 61 20.46 17.20 -0.80
CA GLU A 61 19.32 17.46 -1.69
C GLU A 61 18.51 16.18 -1.92
N ARG A 62 19.17 15.02 -2.03
CA ARG A 62 18.46 13.73 -2.15
C ARG A 62 17.68 13.38 -0.89
N ILE A 63 18.18 13.76 0.27
CA ILE A 63 17.48 13.54 1.55
C ILE A 63 16.26 14.45 1.61
N GLU A 64 16.39 15.72 1.24
CA GLU A 64 15.27 16.66 1.21
C GLU A 64 14.16 16.20 0.25
N ASP A 65 14.52 15.76 -0.96
CA ASP A 65 13.56 15.21 -1.93
C ASP A 65 12.81 14.01 -1.37
N LEU A 66 13.52 13.08 -0.71
CA LEU A 66 12.92 11.88 -0.12
C LEU A 66 11.96 12.22 1.04
N VAL A 67 12.38 13.15 1.90
CA VAL A 67 11.55 13.65 3.01
C VAL A 67 10.29 14.32 2.47
N ARG A 68 10.43 15.21 1.48
CA ARG A 68 9.31 15.91 0.84
C ARG A 68 8.35 14.94 0.15
N ALA A 69 8.87 13.93 -0.54
CA ALA A 69 8.08 12.88 -1.17
C ALA A 69 7.27 12.09 -0.14
N THR A 70 7.91 11.70 0.97
CA THR A 70 7.28 10.97 2.07
C THR A 70 6.13 11.76 2.68
N PHE A 71 6.35 13.03 3.02
CA PHE A 71 5.31 13.90 3.58
C PHE A 71 4.19 14.21 2.58
N SER A 72 4.52 14.38 1.30
CA SER A 72 3.50 14.59 0.26
C SER A 72 2.60 13.37 0.08
N LEU A 73 3.18 12.17 0.16
CA LEU A 73 2.45 10.91 0.07
C LEU A 73 1.56 10.71 1.30
N ALA A 74 2.09 10.97 2.49
CA ALA A 74 1.34 10.99 3.75
C ALA A 74 0.14 11.95 3.70
N ALA A 75 0.31 13.13 3.11
CA ALA A 75 -0.74 14.14 3.00
C ALA A 75 -1.84 13.76 1.98
N ARG A 76 -1.49 13.05 0.89
CA ARG A 76 -2.44 12.68 -0.17
C ARG A 76 -3.19 11.38 0.11
N ARG A 77 -2.53 10.41 0.77
CA ARG A 77 -3.07 9.08 1.08
C ARG A 77 -2.72 8.68 2.51
N PRO A 78 -3.33 9.29 3.54
CA PRO A 78 -2.99 9.03 4.95
C PRO A 78 -3.12 7.55 5.35
N GLU A 79 -3.94 6.78 4.64
CA GLU A 79 -4.09 5.33 4.79
C GLU A 79 -2.78 4.55 4.57
N VAL A 80 -1.86 5.04 3.72
CA VAL A 80 -0.58 4.36 3.47
C VAL A 80 0.38 4.44 4.66
N LEU A 81 0.21 5.42 5.55
CA LEU A 81 0.96 5.49 6.81
C LEU A 81 0.57 4.37 7.77
N GLY A 82 -0.64 3.83 7.65
CA GLY A 82 -1.09 2.67 8.43
C GLY A 82 -0.24 1.44 8.17
N LEU A 83 0.36 1.31 6.98
CA LEU A 83 1.22 0.19 6.59
C LEU A 83 2.59 0.22 7.27
N VAL A 84 3.06 1.41 7.68
CA VAL A 84 4.33 1.58 8.42
C VAL A 84 4.18 1.17 9.89
N ARG A 85 2.95 1.04 10.38
CA ARG A 85 2.63 0.64 11.77
C ARG A 85 2.40 -0.87 11.94
N LEU A 86 2.46 -1.65 10.86
CA LEU A 86 2.31 -3.12 10.90
C LEU A 86 3.61 -3.80 11.29
#